data_AF-A0A438JF23-F1
#
_entry.id   AF-A0A438JF23-F1
#
_cell.length_a   1.000
_cell.length_b   1.000
_cell.length_c   1.000
_cell.angle_alpha   90.00
_cell.angle_beta   90.00
_cell.angle_gamma   90.00
#
_symmetry.space_group_name_H-M   'P 1'
#
loop_
_entity.id
_entity.type
_entity.pdbx_description
1 polymer ?
#
loop_
_entity_poly.entity_id
_entity_poly.type
_entity_poly.pdbx_seq_one_letter_code
_entity_poly.pdbx_strand_id
1 'polypeptide(L)' 'MKCSEDAAMMLKFVQSERIFEFLVGLNVEYDQVKVQVLGKEDLPHLNEVLSIIRAEEGMLCLTLQQQKVQVLSP' A
#
# COMPACT_ATOMS: atom_id res chain seq x y z
N MET A 1 -15.73 -32.98 5.17
CA MET A 1 -15.33 -32.34 3.90
C MET A 1 -14.93 -30.91 4.24
N LYS A 2 -13.65 -30.55 4.07
CA LYS A 2 -13.04 -29.28 4.53
C LYS A 2 -13.26 -28.09 3.57
N CYS A 3 -14.30 -28.17 2.74
CA CYS A 3 -14.52 -27.27 1.60
C CYS A 3 -14.52 -25.77 1.97
N SER A 4 -15.00 -25.41 3.16
CA SER A 4 -15.01 -24.03 3.64
C SER A 4 -13.63 -23.52 4.07
N GLU A 5 -12.81 -24.37 4.69
CA GLU A 5 -11.45 -24.04 5.10
C GLU A 5 -10.56 -23.89 3.86
N ASP A 6 -10.69 -24.80 2.91
CA ASP A 6 -9.96 -24.77 1.64
C ASP A 6 -10.34 -23.52 0.82
N ALA A 7 -11.62 -23.16 0.76
CA ALA A 7 -12.09 -21.95 0.10
C ALA A 7 -11.54 -20.67 0.76
N ALA A 8 -11.52 -20.61 2.10
CA ALA A 8 -10.96 -19.49 2.83
C ALA A 8 -9.45 -19.34 2.57
N MET A 9 -8.72 -20.46 2.52
CA MET A 9 -7.29 -20.48 2.20
C MET A 9 -7.03 -19.99 0.77
N MET A 10 -7.82 -20.45 -0.19
CA MET A 10 -7.72 -20.00 -1.59
C MET A 10 -8.00 -18.49 -1.73
N LEU A 11 -9.01 -17.97 -1.01
CA LEU A 11 -9.30 -16.54 -1.01
C LEU A 11 -8.16 -15.70 -0.44
N LYS A 12 -7.52 -16.17 0.65
CA LYS A 12 -6.33 -15.51 1.20
C LYS A 12 -5.18 -15.49 0.19
N PHE A 13 -4.93 -16.62 -0.48
CA PHE A 13 -3.89 -16.72 -1.51
C PHE A 13 -4.12 -15.72 -2.66
N VAL A 14 -5.32 -15.71 -3.25
CA VAL A 14 -5.68 -14.78 -4.33
C VAL A 14 -5.59 -13.33 -3.87
N GLN A 15 -5.97 -13.03 -2.62
CA GLN A 15 -5.83 -11.69 -2.06
C GLN A 15 -4.36 -11.28 -1.95
N SER A 16 -3.49 -12.17 -1.47
CA SER A 16 -2.05 -11.93 -1.40
C SER A 16 -1.44 -11.68 -2.77
N GLU A 17 -1.76 -12.51 -3.77
CA GLU A 17 -1.27 -12.30 -5.15
C GLU A 17 -1.64 -10.91 -5.69
N ARG A 18 -2.89 -10.48 -5.51
CA ARG A 18 -3.34 -9.15 -5.93
C ARG A 18 -2.61 -8.02 -5.23
N ILE A 19 -2.26 -8.20 -3.95
CA ILE A 19 -1.47 -7.20 -3.21
C ILE A 19 -0.06 -7.11 -3.81
N PHE A 20 0.59 -8.25 -4.09
CA PHE A 20 1.91 -8.23 -4.70
C PHE A 20 1.90 -7.59 -6.09
N GLU A 21 0.96 -7.96 -6.97
CA GLU A 21 0.81 -7.35 -8.30
C GLU A 21 0.62 -5.84 -8.21
N PHE A 22 -0.22 -5.40 -7.27
CA PHE A 22 -0.48 -3.99 -7.05
C PHE A 22 0.77 -3.25 -6.55
N LEU A 23 1.49 -3.80 -5.56
CA LEU A 23 2.72 -3.22 -5.03
C LEU A 23 3.82 -3.11 -6.09
N VAL A 24 3.96 -4.10 -6.98
CA VAL A 24 4.91 -4.06 -8.10
C VAL A 24 4.58 -2.93 -9.08
N GLY A 25 3.29 -2.64 -9.26
CA GLY A 25 2.82 -1.55 -10.11
C GLY A 25 2.96 -0.15 -9.52
N LEU A 26 3.33 0.00 -8.24
CA LEU A 26 3.52 1.31 -7.60
C LEU A 26 4.86 1.95 -8.02
N ASN A 27 4.84 3.27 -8.16
CA ASN A 27 6.05 4.05 -8.44
C ASN A 27 7.09 3.95 -7.31
N VAL A 28 8.32 4.37 -7.61
CA VAL A 28 9.47 4.33 -6.68
C VAL A 28 9.28 5.23 -5.46
N GLU A 29 8.49 6.31 -5.55
CA GLU A 29 8.18 7.19 -4.44
C GLU A 29 7.41 6.48 -3.31
N TYR A 30 6.80 5.33 -3.61
CA TYR A 30 6.10 4.49 -2.64
C TYR A 30 6.92 3.31 -2.13
N ASP A 31 8.23 3.26 -2.40
CA ASP A 31 9.08 2.16 -1.94
C ASP A 31 9.06 1.99 -0.42
N GLN A 32 8.96 3.09 0.34
CA GLN A 32 8.78 3.02 1.80
C GLN A 32 7.47 2.33 2.19
N VAL A 33 6.38 2.57 1.45
CA VAL A 33 5.09 1.88 1.65
C VAL A 33 5.22 0.40 1.31
N LYS A 34 5.94 0.03 0.23
CA LYS A 34 6.22 -1.37 -0.11
C LYS A 34 6.96 -2.07 1.03
N VAL A 35 8.00 -1.46 1.58
CA VAL A 35 8.74 -2.01 2.74
C VAL A 35 7.83 -2.15 3.96
N GLN A 36 6.97 -1.17 4.23
CA GLN A 36 6.05 -1.23 5.37
C GLN A 36 5.03 -2.36 5.22
N VAL A 37 4.46 -2.55 4.03
CA VAL A 37 3.46 -3.60 3.77
C VAL A 37 4.10 -4.99 3.81
N LEU A 38 5.28 -5.15 3.19
CA LEU A 38 6.00 -6.42 3.13
C LEU A 38 6.72 -6.80 4.43
N GLY A 39 6.98 -5.82 5.30
CA GLY A 39 7.62 -6.03 6.60
C GLY A 39 6.66 -6.49 7.71
N LYS A 40 5.36 -6.60 7.46
CA LYS A 40 4.38 -7.12 8.44
C LYS A 40 4.46 -8.64 8.54
N GLU A 41 4.24 -9.16 9.75
CA GLU A 41 4.21 -10.62 10.02
C GLU A 41 3.15 -11.32 9.17
N ASP A 42 1.94 -10.75 9.12
CA ASP A 42 0.89 -11.12 8.20
C ASP A 42 0.67 -10.02 7.16
N LEU A 43 0.45 -10.43 5.92
CA LEU A 43 0.16 -9.48 4.85
C LEU A 43 -1.19 -8.78 5.16
N PRO A 44 -1.22 -7.45 5.21
CA PRO A 44 -2.44 -6.71 5.51
C PRO A 44 -3.49 -6.92 4.43
N HIS A 45 -4.77 -6.75 4.77
CA HIS A 45 -5.83 -6.83 3.77
C HIS A 45 -5.71 -5.68 2.74
N LEU A 46 -6.24 -5.90 1.54
CA LEU A 46 -6.17 -4.91 0.45
C LEU A 46 -6.67 -3.51 0.87
N ASN A 47 -7.75 -3.42 1.66
CA ASN A 47 -8.27 -2.14 2.14
C ASN A 47 -7.29 -1.40 3.06
N GLU A 48 -6.51 -2.13 3.84
CA GLU A 48 -5.49 -1.55 4.71
C GLU A 48 -4.30 -1.06 3.88
N VAL A 49 -3.85 -1.85 2.88
CA VAL A 49 -2.83 -1.42 1.91
C VAL A 49 -3.24 -0.12 1.22
N LEU A 50 -4.48 -0.04 0.73
CA LEU A 50 -5.03 1.17 0.11
C LEU A 50 -5.07 2.36 1.07
N SER A 51 -5.35 2.12 2.36
CA SER A 51 -5.38 3.17 3.37
C SER A 51 -4.00 3.73 3.66
N ILE A 52 -2.97 2.88 3.71
CA ILE A 52 -1.57 3.30 3.90
C ILE A 52 -1.13 4.18 2.72
N ILE A 53 -1.42 3.77 1.49
CA ILE A 53 -1.05 4.54 0.29
C ILE A 53 -1.73 5.89 0.26
N ARG A 54 -3.03 5.96 0.57
CA ARG A 54 -3.76 7.24 0.63
C ARG A 54 -3.19 8.20 1.68
N ALA A 55 -2.74 7.67 2.82
CA ALA A 55 -2.10 8.46 3.85
C ALA A 55 -0.76 9.03 3.34
N GLU A 56 0.04 8.21 2.64
CA GLU A 56 1.30 8.62 2.03
C GLU A 56 1.10 9.65 0.92
N GLU A 57 0.12 9.45 0.03
CA GLU A 57 -0.29 10.42 -1.00
C GLU A 57 -0.65 11.78 -0.38
N GLY A 58 -1.39 11.77 0.73
CA GLY A 58 -1.70 12.97 1.49
C GLY A 58 -0.43 13.68 2.00
N MET A 59 0.53 12.94 2.54
CA MET A 59 1.81 13.49 3.00
C MET A 59 2.63 14.05 1.85
N LEU A 60 2.77 13.31 0.75
CA LEU A 60 3.48 13.77 -0.46
C LEU A 60 2.82 15.01 -1.04
N CYS A 61 1.50 15.09 -1.09
CA CYS A 61 0.80 16.29 -1.53
C CYS A 61 1.13 17.50 -0.65
N LEU A 62 1.06 17.36 0.68
CA LEU A 62 1.38 18.43 1.61
C LEU A 62 2.83 18.91 1.49
N THR A 63 3.78 17.98 1.39
CA THR A 63 5.22 18.31 1.25
C THR A 63 5.49 19.06 -0.06
N LEU A 64 4.88 18.65 -1.17
CA LEU A 64 4.99 19.35 -2.45
C LEU A 64 4.34 20.74 -2.42
N GLN A 65 3.19 20.90 -1.74
CA GLN A 65 2.57 22.21 -1.57
C GLN A 65 3.43 23.15 -0.70
N GLN A 66 4.06 22.65 0.37
CA GLN A 66 4.93 23.47 1.22
C GLN A 66 6.24 23.89 0.53
N GLN A 67 6.83 23.04 -0.33
CA GLN A 67 7.98 23.44 -1.15
C GLN A 67 7.61 24.57 -2.11
N LYS A 68 6.43 24.52 -2.73
CA LYS A 68 5.97 25.57 -3.65
C LYS A 68 5.78 26.93 -2.96
N VAL A 69 5.32 26.94 -1.72
CA VAL A 69 5.16 28.17 -0.92
C VAL A 69 6.51 28.77 -0.53
N GLN A 70 7.51 27.96 -0.18
CA GLN A 70 8.85 28.44 0.18
C GLN A 70 9.68 28.92 -1.02
N VAL A 71 9.48 28.35 -2.22
CA VAL A 71 10.19 28.78 -3.43
C VAL A 71 9.62 30.08 -4.01
N LEU A 72 8.40 30.47 -3.61
CA LEU A 72 7.71 31.69 -4.08
C LEU A 72 7.72 32.84 -3.04
N SER A 73 8.39 32.70 -1.90
CA SER A 73 8.62 33.82 -0.99
C SER A 73 9.84 34.65 -1.45
N PRO A 74 9.71 35.98 -1.65
CA PRO A 74 10.78 36.84 -2.15
C PRO A 74 11.93 37.03 -1.15
#